data_AF-A0A6A1W6V9-F1
#
_entry.id   AF-A0A6A1W6V9-F1
#
_cell.length_a   1.000
_cell.length_b   1.000
_cell.length_c   1.000
_cell.angle_alpha   90.00
_cell.angle_beta   90.00
_cell.angle_gamma   90.00
#
_symmetry.space_group_name_H-M   'P 1'
#
loop_
_entity.id
_entity.type
_entity.pdbx_description
1 polymer ?
#
loop_
_entity_poly.entity_id
_entity_poly.type
_entity_poly.pdbx_seq_one_letter_code
_entity_poly.pdbx_strand_id
1 'polypeptide(L)'
;MKNSRKRNINPAELYKKNYTNKDGIWTSEGAREIYEQMDAFQRQCDLEGKSYIEIEVYSEILGKKSGYVRGLGRARTRDEIEAMRAAREKDLQEFAKKQAEMEATLRDHREEQQVEQERIRLEQEERMNREQEHMRVEHEERMQKEQERLRAKYKGAGEEKCPL
;
A
#
# COMPACT_ATOMS: atom_id res chain seq x y z
N MET A 1 -44.36 -3.17 -13.00
CA MET A 1 -44.90 -2.43 -11.83
C MET A 1 -44.87 -0.95 -12.17
N LYS A 2 -46.00 -0.26 -11.99
CA LYS A 2 -46.22 1.11 -12.48
C LYS A 2 -45.37 2.08 -11.64
N ASN A 3 -44.50 2.85 -12.28
CA ASN A 3 -43.78 3.96 -11.67
C ASN A 3 -44.79 4.87 -10.97
N SER A 4 -44.77 4.83 -9.64
CA SER A 4 -45.62 5.65 -8.79
C SER A 4 -45.31 7.11 -9.08
N ARG A 5 -46.35 7.86 -9.42
CA ARG A 5 -46.34 9.28 -9.79
C ARG A 5 -45.45 10.04 -8.81
N LYS A 6 -44.25 10.46 -9.24
CA LYS A 6 -43.57 11.59 -8.61
C LYS A 6 -44.55 12.75 -8.76
N ARG A 7 -45.33 13.04 -7.71
CA ARG A 7 -46.05 14.30 -7.64
C ARG A 7 -44.93 15.34 -7.68
N ASN A 8 -44.83 16.10 -8.76
CA ASN A 8 -44.05 17.34 -8.75
C ASN A 8 -44.73 18.22 -7.72
N ILE A 9 -44.30 18.13 -6.46
CA ILE A 9 -44.77 19.00 -5.41
C ILE A 9 -44.11 20.34 -5.70
N ASN A 10 -44.94 21.35 -5.98
CA ASN A 10 -44.46 22.70 -6.18
C ASN A 10 -43.68 23.15 -4.92
N PRO A 11 -42.46 23.68 -5.05
CA PRO A 11 -41.63 24.08 -3.91
C PRO A 11 -42.29 25.15 -3.02
N ALA A 12 -43.07 26.08 -3.59
CA ALA A 12 -43.82 27.08 -2.84
C ALA A 12 -44.92 26.41 -2.00
N GLU A 13 -45.64 25.44 -2.57
CA GLU A 13 -46.67 24.67 -1.86
C GLU A 13 -46.07 23.80 -0.74
N LEU A 14 -44.89 23.22 -0.99
CA LEU A 14 -44.15 22.49 0.04
C LEU A 14 -43.76 23.42 1.19
N TYR A 15 -43.23 24.60 0.88
CA TYR A 15 -42.86 25.60 1.88
C TYR A 15 -44.09 26.01 2.71
N LYS A 16 -45.19 26.39 2.06
CA LYS A 16 -46.45 26.74 2.72
C LYS A 16 -46.92 25.69 3.72
N LYS A 17 -46.88 24.42 3.36
CA LYS A 17 -47.30 23.31 4.22
C LYS A 17 -46.46 23.18 5.50
N ASN A 18 -45.19 23.57 5.46
CA ASN A 18 -44.30 23.49 6.62
C ASN A 18 -44.38 24.71 7.55
N TYR A 19 -44.85 25.85 7.03
CA TYR A 19 -44.87 27.13 7.76
C TYR A 19 -46.29 27.68 7.96
N THR A 20 -47.30 26.82 7.86
CA THR A 20 -48.68 27.11 8.24
C THR A 20 -49.18 26.11 9.28
N ASN A 21 -50.03 26.56 10.19
CA ASN A 21 -50.69 25.70 11.16
C ASN A 21 -51.89 24.96 10.52
N LYS A 22 -52.63 24.18 11.32
CA LYS A 22 -53.80 23.42 10.84
C LYS A 22 -54.92 24.30 10.28
N ASP A 23 -54.99 25.56 10.73
CA ASP A 23 -55.98 26.55 10.32
C ASP A 23 -55.50 27.39 9.11
N GLY A 24 -54.33 27.07 8.55
CA GLY A 24 -53.74 27.76 7.41
C GLY A 24 -53.09 29.12 7.76
N ILE A 25 -52.92 29.42 9.05
CA ILE A 25 -52.28 30.63 9.53
C ILE A 25 -50.76 30.46 9.48
N TRP A 26 -50.08 31.45 8.91
CA TRP A 26 -48.62 31.51 8.83
C TRP A 26 -47.98 31.55 10.21
N THR A 27 -46.88 30.80 10.38
CA THR A 27 -46.11 30.80 11.63
C THR A 27 -45.42 32.13 11.92
N SER A 28 -45.17 32.94 10.90
CA SER A 28 -44.62 34.29 11.00
C SER A 28 -44.89 35.11 9.74
N GLU A 29 -44.80 36.43 9.84
CA GLU A 29 -44.90 37.34 8.70
C GLU A 29 -43.78 37.10 7.68
N GLY A 30 -42.54 36.88 8.14
CA GLY A 30 -41.42 36.54 7.25
C GLY A 30 -41.62 35.22 6.50
N ALA A 31 -42.32 34.23 7.08
CA ALA A 31 -42.65 33.01 6.34
C ALA A 31 -43.66 33.26 5.22
N ARG A 32 -44.62 34.17 5.44
CA ARG A 32 -45.55 34.59 4.39
C ARG A 32 -44.81 35.31 3.26
N GLU A 33 -43.92 36.24 3.59
CA GLU A 33 -43.11 36.99 2.61
C GLU A 33 -42.23 36.07 1.76
N ILE A 34 -41.56 35.09 2.38
CA ILE A 34 -40.75 34.10 1.66
C ILE A 34 -41.61 33.26 0.71
N TYR A 35 -42.80 32.84 1.13
CA TYR A 35 -43.73 32.12 0.25
C TYR A 35 -44.15 32.98 -0.94
N GLU A 36 -44.50 34.24 -0.73
CA GLU A 36 -44.90 35.15 -1.80
C GLU A 36 -43.77 35.34 -2.82
N GLN A 37 -42.51 35.40 -2.37
CA GLN A 37 -41.34 35.44 -3.26
C GLN A 37 -41.17 34.14 -4.06
N MET A 38 -41.38 32.96 -3.42
CA MET A 38 -41.33 31.66 -4.12
C MET A 38 -42.42 31.56 -5.18
N ASP A 39 -43.63 32.00 -4.85
CA ASP A 39 -44.79 31.95 -5.73
C ASP A 39 -44.68 32.99 -6.88
N ALA A 40 -44.06 34.14 -6.64
CA ALA A 40 -43.75 35.11 -7.69
C ALA A 40 -42.66 34.60 -8.65
N PHE A 41 -41.57 34.06 -8.11
CA PHE A 41 -40.46 33.50 -8.89
C PHE A 41 -40.93 32.33 -9.76
N GLN A 42 -41.76 31.45 -9.19
CA GLN A 42 -42.44 30.38 -9.89
C GLN A 42 -43.20 30.88 -11.13
N ARG A 43 -44.09 31.87 -10.94
CA ARG A 43 -44.90 32.42 -12.03
C ARG A 43 -44.04 33.08 -13.10
N GLN A 44 -42.94 33.72 -12.70
CA GLN A 44 -41.98 34.28 -13.64
C GLN A 44 -41.35 33.18 -14.52
N CYS A 45 -40.90 32.07 -13.92
CA CYS A 45 -40.38 30.93 -14.69
C CYS A 45 -41.42 30.33 -15.65
N ASP A 46 -42.68 30.21 -15.21
CA ASP A 46 -43.79 29.69 -16.04
C ASP A 46 -44.08 30.62 -17.24
N LEU A 47 -43.99 31.94 -17.06
CA LEU A 47 -44.12 32.93 -18.13
C LEU A 47 -42.93 32.93 -19.10
N GLU A 48 -41.71 32.71 -18.58
CA GLU A 48 -40.49 32.65 -19.38
C GLU A 48 -40.25 31.28 -20.04
N GLY A 49 -41.10 30.28 -19.76
CA GLY A 49 -40.97 28.91 -20.28
C GLY A 49 -39.74 28.17 -19.74
N LYS A 50 -39.19 28.61 -18.61
CA LYS A 50 -37.99 28.01 -18.00
C LYS A 50 -38.40 26.96 -16.97
N SER A 51 -37.82 25.77 -17.06
CA SER A 51 -37.93 24.78 -15.99
C SER A 51 -36.94 25.12 -14.88
N TYR A 52 -37.42 25.39 -13.67
CA TYR A 52 -36.57 25.52 -12.48
C TYR A 52 -36.54 24.17 -11.73
N ILE A 53 -35.46 23.90 -11.01
CA ILE A 53 -35.41 22.82 -10.01
C ILE A 53 -35.60 23.37 -8.60
N GLU A 54 -36.16 22.56 -7.69
CA GLU A 54 -36.41 22.91 -6.28
C GLU A 54 -35.19 23.57 -5.60
N ILE A 55 -33.97 23.10 -5.93
CA ILE A 55 -32.70 23.64 -5.41
C ILE A 55 -32.45 25.09 -5.86
N GLU A 56 -32.85 25.47 -7.06
CA GLU A 56 -32.66 26.82 -7.59
C GLU A 56 -33.60 27.81 -6.90
N VAL A 57 -34.87 27.45 -6.70
CA VAL A 57 -35.87 28.29 -6.01
C VAL A 57 -35.41 28.59 -4.58
N TYR A 58 -34.96 27.57 -3.84
CA TYR A 58 -34.46 27.78 -2.48
C TYR A 58 -33.16 28.58 -2.44
N SER A 59 -32.25 28.36 -3.39
CA SER A 59 -30.95 29.06 -3.40
C SER A 59 -31.07 30.54 -3.77
N GLU A 60 -32.01 30.90 -4.65
CA GLU A 60 -32.26 32.28 -5.06
C GLU A 60 -32.91 33.07 -3.93
N ILE A 61 -33.89 32.47 -3.23
CA ILE A 61 -34.74 33.16 -2.26
C ILE A 61 -34.14 33.14 -0.86
N LEU A 62 -33.60 31.99 -0.43
CA LEU A 62 -33.02 31.84 0.91
C LEU A 62 -31.50 32.07 0.93
N GLY A 63 -30.89 32.26 -0.25
CA GLY A 63 -29.46 32.40 -0.45
C GLY A 63 -28.71 31.06 -0.48
N LYS A 64 -27.54 31.05 -1.12
CA LYS A 64 -26.63 29.90 -1.13
C LYS A 64 -25.94 29.79 0.23
N LYS A 65 -26.35 28.82 1.05
CA LYS A 65 -25.62 28.43 2.27
C LYS A 65 -24.25 27.85 1.89
N SER A 66 -23.19 28.64 2.02
CA SER A 66 -21.81 28.14 1.97
C SER A 66 -21.49 27.36 3.27
N GLY A 67 -20.65 26.31 3.18
CA GLY A 67 -20.18 25.55 4.34
C GLY A 67 -20.96 24.27 4.70
N TYR A 68 -21.92 23.86 3.87
CA TYR A 68 -22.58 22.55 4.01
C TYR A 68 -22.15 21.64 2.86
N VAL A 69 -21.23 20.70 3.14
CA VAL A 69 -20.92 19.60 2.22
C VAL A 69 -21.89 18.45 2.53
N ARG A 70 -22.66 18.02 1.53
CA ARG A 70 -23.62 16.92 1.66
C ARG A 70 -22.91 15.69 2.25
N GLY A 71 -23.34 15.27 3.45
CA GLY A 71 -22.81 14.10 4.17
C GLY A 71 -21.78 14.38 5.27
N LEU A 72 -21.31 15.63 5.47
CA LEU A 72 -20.26 15.94 6.45
C LEU A 72 -20.68 16.87 7.60
N GLY A 73 -21.93 17.33 7.64
CA GLY A 73 -22.37 18.28 8.68
C GLY A 73 -21.67 19.64 8.54
N ARG A 74 -21.12 20.19 9.65
CA ARG A 74 -20.31 21.42 9.62
C ARG A 74 -19.02 21.15 8.82
N ALA A 75 -18.69 22.02 7.88
CA ALA A 75 -17.39 21.99 7.21
C ALA A 75 -16.25 22.02 8.25
N ARG A 76 -15.40 21.00 8.23
CA ARG A 76 -14.15 21.01 9.00
C ARG A 76 -13.26 22.14 8.51
N THR A 77 -12.51 22.76 9.42
CA THR A 77 -11.57 23.79 9.02
C THR A 77 -10.45 23.18 8.19
N ARG A 78 -9.76 24.00 7.40
CA ARG A 78 -8.60 23.56 6.62
C ARG A 78 -7.54 22.94 7.53
N ASP A 79 -7.30 23.54 8.68
CA ASP A 79 -6.30 23.11 9.66
C ASP A 79 -6.64 21.74 10.26
N GLU A 80 -7.92 21.47 10.54
CA GLU A 80 -8.38 20.16 10.99
C GLU A 80 -8.14 19.07 9.94
N ILE A 81 -8.33 19.38 8.66
CA ILE A 81 -8.09 18.44 7.57
C ILE A 81 -6.59 18.17 7.40
N GLU A 82 -5.76 19.21 7.48
CA GLU A 82 -4.30 19.06 7.39
C GLU A 82 -3.74 18.27 8.57
N ALA A 83 -4.23 18.49 9.79
CA ALA A 83 -3.85 17.71 10.97
C ALA A 83 -4.21 16.23 10.84
N MET A 84 -5.42 15.92 10.35
CA MET A 84 -5.83 14.53 10.12
C MET A 84 -4.98 13.84 9.05
N ARG A 85 -4.64 14.56 7.96
CA ARG A 85 -3.75 14.04 6.93
C ARG A 85 -2.37 13.76 7.50
N ALA A 86 -1.80 14.70 8.26
CA ALA A 86 -0.48 14.54 8.87
C ALA A 86 -0.43 13.35 9.85
N ALA A 87 -1.48 13.14 10.65
CA ALA A 87 -1.58 11.98 11.53
C ALA A 87 -1.60 10.68 10.72
N ARG A 88 -2.46 10.60 9.69
CA ARG A 88 -2.58 9.42 8.83
C ARG A 88 -1.31 9.13 8.03
N GLU A 89 -0.61 10.17 7.59
CA GLU A 89 0.67 10.06 6.87
C GLU A 89 1.73 9.43 7.77
N LYS A 90 1.81 9.86 9.04
CA LYS A 90 2.74 9.29 10.02
C LYS A 90 2.46 7.82 10.29
N ASP A 91 1.20 7.45 10.51
CA ASP A 91 0.82 6.05 10.72
C ASP A 91 1.21 5.18 9.52
N LEU A 92 1.04 5.69 8.31
CA LEU A 92 1.42 4.99 7.08
C LEU A 92 2.94 4.83 6.95
N GLN A 93 3.71 5.87 7.27
CA GLN A 93 5.17 5.80 7.30
C GLN A 93 5.67 4.80 8.35
N GLU A 94 5.06 4.78 9.53
CA GLU A 94 5.44 3.84 10.59
C GLU A 94 5.15 2.39 10.17
N PHE A 95 4.02 2.15 9.51
CA PHE A 95 3.70 0.83 8.95
C PHE A 95 4.70 0.41 7.87
N ALA A 96 5.03 1.31 6.94
CA ALA A 96 6.02 1.03 5.88
C ALA A 96 7.40 0.71 6.47
N LYS A 97 7.82 1.44 7.51
CA LYS A 97 9.06 1.16 8.22
C LYS A 97 9.07 -0.22 8.87
N LYS A 98 8.00 -0.58 9.59
CA LYS A 98 7.86 -1.91 10.21
C LYS A 98 7.87 -3.04 9.16
N GLN A 99 7.25 -2.81 8.00
CA GLN A 99 7.28 -3.76 6.90
C GLN A 99 8.71 -3.94 6.36
N ALA A 100 9.45 -2.85 6.15
CA ALA A 100 10.83 -2.90 5.68
C ALA A 100 11.78 -3.58 6.67
N GLU A 101 11.62 -3.32 7.97
CA GLU A 101 12.39 -3.99 9.03
C GLU A 101 12.11 -5.50 9.04
N MET A 102 10.85 -5.91 8.95
CA MET A 102 10.47 -7.33 8.86
C MET A 102 11.06 -8.00 7.62
N GLU A 103 10.98 -7.35 6.45
CA GLU A 103 11.55 -7.87 5.21
C GLU A 103 13.09 -8.00 5.29
N ALA A 104 13.77 -7.04 5.92
CA ALA A 104 15.21 -7.12 6.14
C ALA A 104 15.59 -8.33 7.00
N THR A 105 14.91 -8.55 8.14
CA THR A 105 15.21 -9.71 9.00
C THR A 105 14.98 -11.06 8.29
N LEU A 106 13.98 -11.15 7.42
CA LEU A 106 13.73 -12.36 6.64
C LEU A 106 14.79 -12.57 5.56
N ARG A 107 15.29 -11.50 4.94
CA ARG A 107 16.40 -11.57 3.99
C ARG A 107 17.68 -12.02 4.68
N ASP A 108 18.03 -11.42 5.80
CA ASP A 108 19.22 -11.78 6.57
C ASP A 108 19.19 -13.27 6.93
N HIS A 109 18.07 -13.76 7.47
CA HIS A 109 17.94 -15.18 7.81
C HIS A 109 18.05 -16.10 6.58
N ARG A 110 17.52 -15.68 5.43
CA ARG A 110 17.62 -16.45 4.18
C ARG A 110 19.06 -16.48 3.66
N GLU A 111 19.76 -15.36 3.71
CA GLU A 111 21.16 -15.27 3.30
C GLU A 111 22.06 -16.08 4.24
N GLU A 112 21.85 -16.02 5.55
CA GLU A 112 22.55 -16.86 6.52
C GLU A 112 22.38 -18.35 6.22
N GLN A 113 21.15 -18.81 5.94
CA GLN A 113 20.91 -20.19 5.55
C GLN A 113 21.63 -20.58 4.24
N GLN A 114 21.69 -19.68 3.26
CA GLN A 114 22.39 -19.92 2.01
C GLN A 114 23.91 -20.03 2.23
N VAL A 115 24.48 -19.10 3.00
CA VAL A 115 25.91 -19.11 3.35
C VAL A 115 26.27 -20.37 4.14
N GLU A 116 25.42 -20.82 5.06
CA GLU A 116 25.66 -22.05 5.80
C GLU A 116 25.64 -23.30 4.91
N GLN A 117 24.67 -23.40 4.00
CA GLN A 117 24.63 -24.51 3.04
C GLN A 117 25.87 -24.53 2.13
N GLU A 118 26.29 -23.35 1.65
CA GLU A 118 27.48 -23.23 0.82
C GLU A 118 28.75 -23.58 1.59
N ARG A 119 28.87 -23.15 2.86
CA ARG A 119 29.98 -23.51 3.75
C ARG A 119 30.09 -25.03 3.90
N ILE A 120 28.98 -25.71 4.15
CA ILE A 120 28.94 -27.18 4.30
C ILE A 120 29.38 -27.85 2.99
N ARG A 121 28.90 -27.35 1.84
CA ARG A 121 29.28 -27.89 0.53
C ARG A 121 30.78 -27.74 0.26
N LEU A 122 31.34 -26.55 0.50
CA LEU A 122 32.77 -26.29 0.31
C LEU A 122 33.63 -27.13 1.25
N GLU A 123 33.23 -27.31 2.50
CA GLU A 123 33.96 -28.15 3.45
C GLU A 123 34.00 -29.62 2.99
N GLN A 124 32.90 -30.14 2.43
CA GLN A 124 32.87 -31.49 1.85
C GLN A 124 33.77 -31.62 0.63
N GLU A 125 33.78 -30.62 -0.25
CA GLU A 125 34.64 -30.58 -1.43
C GLU A 125 36.13 -30.49 -1.05
N GLU A 126 36.48 -29.64 -0.09
CA GLU A 126 37.85 -29.56 0.43
C GLU A 126 38.31 -30.88 1.06
N ARG A 127 37.45 -31.55 1.84
CA ARG A 127 37.77 -32.87 2.42
C ARG A 127 38.09 -33.89 1.33
N MET A 128 37.24 -33.96 0.31
CA MET A 128 37.45 -34.85 -0.83
C MET A 128 38.76 -34.52 -1.56
N ASN A 129 39.04 -33.24 -1.79
CA ASN A 129 40.25 -32.81 -2.49
C ASN A 129 41.52 -33.13 -1.67
N ARG A 130 41.49 -32.91 -0.35
CA ARG A 130 42.60 -33.27 0.55
C ARG A 130 42.86 -34.77 0.56
N GLU A 131 41.81 -35.60 0.57
CA GLU A 131 41.95 -37.06 0.48
C GLU A 131 42.54 -37.50 -0.85
N GLN A 132 42.08 -36.90 -1.96
CA GLN A 132 42.61 -37.19 -3.29
C GLN A 132 44.09 -36.76 -3.42
N GLU A 133 44.44 -35.60 -2.87
CA GLU A 133 45.83 -35.11 -2.83
C GLU A 133 46.72 -36.00 -1.95
N HIS A 134 46.25 -36.41 -0.78
CA HIS A 134 46.94 -37.37 0.07
C HIS A 134 47.26 -38.67 -0.67
N MET A 135 46.28 -39.23 -1.40
CA MET A 135 46.52 -40.44 -2.20
C MET A 135 47.53 -40.22 -3.33
N ARG A 136 47.52 -39.05 -3.98
CA ARG A 136 48.49 -38.71 -5.02
C ARG A 136 49.91 -38.61 -4.46
N VAL A 137 50.08 -37.91 -3.34
CA VAL A 137 51.39 -37.75 -2.69
C VAL A 137 51.93 -39.10 -2.20
N GLU A 138 51.12 -39.92 -1.52
CA GLU A 138 51.53 -41.26 -1.10
C GLU A 138 51.98 -42.13 -2.29
N HIS A 139 51.26 -42.06 -3.41
CA HIS A 139 51.63 -42.80 -4.61
C HIS A 139 52.97 -42.30 -5.19
N GLU A 140 53.17 -40.98 -5.29
CA GLU A 140 54.42 -40.40 -5.76
C GLU A 140 55.60 -40.75 -4.85
N GLU A 141 55.43 -40.70 -3.53
CA GLU A 141 56.45 -41.11 -2.55
C GLU A 141 56.82 -42.59 -2.69
N ARG A 142 55.83 -43.48 -2.89
CA ARG A 142 56.09 -44.91 -3.13
C ARG A 142 56.95 -45.11 -4.38
N MET A 143 56.62 -44.43 -5.47
CA MET A 143 57.37 -44.50 -6.72
C MET A 143 58.80 -43.95 -6.57
N GLN A 144 58.98 -42.84 -5.84
CA GLN A 144 60.29 -42.29 -5.55
C GLN A 144 61.14 -43.26 -4.73
N LYS A 145 60.58 -43.81 -3.65
CA LYS A 145 61.26 -44.79 -2.79
C LYS A 145 61.65 -46.05 -3.54
N GLU A 146 60.82 -46.49 -4.49
CA GLU A 146 61.16 -47.61 -5.37
C GLU A 146 62.29 -47.26 -6.34
N GLN A 147 62.25 -46.08 -6.98
CA GLN A 147 63.35 -45.60 -7.81
C GLN A 147 64.67 -45.50 -7.02
N GLU A 148 64.64 -45.00 -5.79
CA GLU A 148 65.81 -44.94 -4.91
C GLU A 148 66.34 -46.34 -4.56
N ARG A 149 65.46 -47.28 -4.22
CA ARG A 149 65.84 -48.69 -3.98
C ARG A 149 66.52 -49.30 -5.20
N LEU A 150 65.97 -49.07 -6.39
CA LEU A 150 66.59 -49.52 -7.64
C LEU A 150 67.96 -48.87 -7.83
N ARG A 151 68.08 -47.54 -7.68
CA ARG A 151 69.36 -46.82 -7.78
C ARG A 151 70.40 -47.34 -6.79
N ALA A 152 70.02 -47.61 -5.54
CA ALA A 152 70.90 -48.15 -4.52
C ALA A 152 71.38 -49.57 -4.87
N LYS A 153 70.49 -50.43 -5.38
CA LYS A 153 70.83 -51.80 -5.82
C LYS A 153 71.85 -51.80 -6.96
N TYR A 154 71.71 -50.90 -7.94
CA TYR A 154 72.66 -50.79 -9.05
C TYR A 154 73.96 -50.07 -8.69
N LYS A 155 73.99 -49.22 -7.67
CA LYS A 155 75.25 -48.64 -7.12
C LYS A 155 76.07 -49.67 -6.33
N GLY A 156 75.45 -50.45 -5.44
CA GLY A 156 76.16 -51.46 -4.63
C GLY A 156 76.76 -52.61 -5.45
N ALA A 157 76.17 -52.94 -6.60
CA ALA A 157 76.71 -53.96 -7.51
C ALA A 157 78.00 -53.55 -8.24
N GLY A 158 78.39 -52.27 -8.18
CA GLY A 158 79.62 -51.75 -8.79
C GLY A 158 80.86 -51.76 -7.89
N GLU A 159 80.70 -51.97 -6.59
CA GLU A 159 81.81 -51.91 -5.61
C GLU A 159 82.39 -53.29 -5.24
N GLU A 160 81.78 -54.39 -5.69
CA GLU A 160 82.17 -55.77 -5.30
C GLU A 160 82.94 -56.53 -6.40
N LYS A 161 83.69 -55.86 -7.26
CA LYS A 161 84.65 -56.50 -8.18
C LYS A 161 85.88 -55.65 -8.46
N CYS A 162 86.82 -55.62 -7.51
CA CYS A 162 88.26 -55.46 -7.79
C CYS A 162 89.07 -56.12 -6.65
N PRO A 163 89.44 -57.40 -6.76
CA PRO A 163 90.59 -57.91 -6.02
C PRO A 163 91.89 -57.43 -6.69
N LEU A 164 92.87 -57.12 -5.83
CA LEU A 164 94.24 -56.67 -6.15
C LEU A 164 94.99 -57.59 -7.12
#